data_AF-A0A3B9XEA3-F1
#
_entry.id   AF-A0A3B9XEA3-F1
#
_cell.length_a   1.000
_cell.length_b   1.000
_cell.length_c   1.000
_cell.angle_alpha   90.00
_cell.angle_beta   90.00
_cell.angle_gamma   90.00
#
_symmetry.space_group_name_H-M   'P 1'
#
loop_
_entity.id
_entity.type
_entity.pdbx_description
1 polymer ?
#
loop_
_entity_poly.entity_id
_entity_poly.type
_entity_poly.pdbx_seq_one_letter_code
_entity_poly.pdbx_strand_id
1 'polypeptide(L)'
;MNVLIASLIVGCWNFFGFIYKGSEMKPINPKLHIEMFFNEDNQSQLIYYREDEQGVCNRKADYELQNCSSYDANFQKCTLYQKVT
;
A
#
# COMPACT_ATOMS: atom_id res chain seq x y z
N MET A 1 11.94 -9.78 -17.98
CA MET A 1 10.96 -8.85 -18.55
C MET A 1 10.04 -8.39 -17.41
N ASN A 2 10.50 -7.44 -16.56
CA ASN A 2 9.90 -7.13 -15.25
C ASN A 2 9.63 -5.62 -15.02
N VAL A 3 9.87 -4.76 -16.01
CA VAL A 3 9.94 -3.29 -15.81
C VAL A 3 8.55 -2.63 -15.72
N LEU A 4 7.50 -3.21 -16.33
CA LEU A 4 6.16 -2.60 -16.41
C LEU A 4 5.31 -2.68 -15.13
N ILE A 5 5.69 -3.53 -14.18
CA ILE A 5 4.86 -3.83 -13.00
C ILE A 5 5.22 -2.91 -11.83
N ALA A 6 6.50 -2.60 -11.66
CA ALA A 6 6.96 -1.69 -10.60
C ALA A 6 6.34 -0.29 -10.75
N SER A 7 6.19 0.20 -12.00
CA SER A 7 5.58 1.50 -12.27
C SER A 7 4.10 1.60 -11.89
N LEU A 8 3.39 0.49 -11.69
CA LEU A 8 1.96 0.52 -11.35
C LEU A 8 1.69 0.88 -9.89
N ILE A 9 2.62 0.60 -8.97
CA ILE A 9 2.42 0.86 -7.54
C ILE A 9 3.20 2.06 -7.03
N VAL A 10 4.20 2.53 -7.79
CA VAL A 10 4.98 3.71 -7.45
C VAL A 10 4.04 4.92 -7.32
N GLY A 11 4.18 5.65 -6.22
CA GLY A 11 3.32 6.79 -5.89
C GLY A 11 2.87 6.79 -4.44
N CYS A 12 1.92 7.68 -4.15
CA CYS A 12 1.31 7.86 -2.84
C CYS A 12 -0.11 7.27 -2.83
N TRP A 13 -0.37 6.43 -1.83
CA TRP A 13 -1.63 5.74 -1.62
C TRP A 13 -2.21 6.10 -0.26
N ASN A 14 -3.46 6.55 -0.25
CA ASN A 14 -4.19 6.85 0.98
C ASN A 14 -5.12 5.70 1.34
N PHE A 15 -5.10 5.28 2.59
CA PHE A 15 -6.06 4.32 3.09
C PHE A 15 -7.44 4.95 3.24
N PHE A 16 -8.43 4.46 2.50
CA PHE A 16 -9.80 4.97 2.55
C PHE A 16 -10.80 3.99 3.20
N GLY A 17 -10.43 2.71 3.37
CA GLY A 17 -11.32 1.67 3.85
C GLY A 17 -10.83 0.27 3.52
N PHE A 18 -11.67 -0.73 3.78
CA PHE A 18 -11.35 -2.14 3.51
C PHE A 18 -12.61 -2.89 3.09
N ILE A 19 -12.43 -4.00 2.36
CA ILE A 19 -13.53 -4.88 1.98
C ILE A 19 -13.64 -6.00 3.02
N TYR A 20 -14.81 -6.16 3.62
CA TYR A 20 -15.11 -7.26 4.54
C TYR A 20 -16.36 -8.00 4.07
N LYS A 21 -16.23 -9.32 3.85
CA LYS A 21 -17.31 -10.18 3.32
C LYS A 21 -17.99 -9.60 2.06
N GLY A 22 -17.18 -9.04 1.17
CA GLY A 22 -17.65 -8.47 -0.10
C GLY A 22 -18.32 -7.09 0.01
N SER A 23 -18.38 -6.50 1.20
CA SER A 23 -18.90 -5.13 1.40
C SER A 23 -17.76 -4.17 1.71
N GLU A 24 -17.80 -2.98 1.10
CA GLU A 24 -16.90 -1.89 1.45
C GLU A 24 -17.25 -1.36 2.85
N MET A 25 -16.23 -1.30 3.70
CA MET A 25 -16.33 -0.80 5.05
C MET A 25 -15.50 0.47 5.16
N LYS A 26 -16.09 1.50 5.78
CA LYS A 26 -15.37 2.71 6.17
C LYS A 26 -14.27 2.36 7.18
N PRO A 27 -13.24 3.23 7.33
CA PRO A 27 -12.22 3.05 8.36
C PRO A 27 -12.86 2.90 9.74
N ILE A 28 -12.42 1.89 10.51
CA ILE A 28 -12.91 1.64 11.87
C ILE A 28 -12.66 2.87 12.76
N ASN A 29 -11.53 3.54 12.57
CA ASN A 29 -11.23 4.82 13.18
C ASN A 29 -11.15 5.89 12.08
N PRO A 30 -12.15 6.78 11.95
CA PRO A 30 -12.15 7.82 10.94
C PRO A 30 -11.09 8.91 11.16
N LYS A 31 -10.49 8.98 12.37
CA LYS A 31 -9.38 9.90 12.68
C LYS A 31 -8.01 9.32 12.40
N LEU A 32 -7.93 8.02 12.09
CA LEU A 32 -6.67 7.36 11.76
C LEU A 32 -6.37 7.61 10.27
N HIS A 33 -5.28 8.32 10.03
CA HIS A 33 -4.74 8.56 8.70
C HIS A 33 -3.60 7.59 8.44
N ILE A 34 -3.59 7.00 7.24
CA ILE A 34 -2.54 6.08 6.81
C ILE A 34 -2.20 6.41 5.35
N GLU A 35 -0.93 6.73 5.13
CA GLU A 35 -0.35 7.01 3.82
C GLU A 35 0.76 6.00 3.53
N MET A 36 0.78 5.47 2.30
CA MET A 36 1.80 4.55 1.84
C MET A 36 2.46 5.10 0.59
N PHE A 37 3.79 5.18 0.61
CA PHE A 37 4.61 5.61 -0.52
C PHE A 37 5.42 4.43 -1.03
N PHE A 38 5.47 4.26 -2.35
CA PHE A 38 6.37 3.32 -3.03
C PHE A 38 7.20 4.11 -4.04
N ASN A 39 8.52 3.87 -4.09
CA ASN A 39 9.43 4.52 -5.03
C ASN A 39 10.06 3.52 -6.02
N GLU A 40 10.72 4.05 -7.04
CA GLU A 40 11.36 3.22 -8.08
C GLU A 40 12.56 2.41 -7.57
N ASP A 41 13.07 2.73 -6.37
CA ASP A 41 14.21 2.07 -5.72
C ASP A 41 13.79 0.87 -4.85
N ASN A 42 12.57 0.36 -5.02
CA ASN A 42 12.00 -0.73 -4.23
C ASN A 42 11.92 -0.42 -2.72
N GLN A 43 11.78 0.85 -2.35
CA GLN A 43 11.54 1.27 -0.97
C GLN A 43 10.10 1.73 -0.77
N SER A 44 9.53 1.29 0.34
CA SER A 44 8.21 1.69 0.79
C SER A 44 8.30 2.45 2.10
N GLN A 45 7.40 3.41 2.26
CA GLN A 45 7.26 4.19 3.48
C GLN A 45 5.79 4.23 3.90
N LEU A 46 5.52 3.80 5.13
CA LEU A 46 4.22 3.87 5.77
C LEU A 46 4.24 5.00 6.79
N ILE A 47 3.35 5.98 6.61
CA ILE A 47 3.11 7.06 7.56
C ILE A 47 1.72 6.86 8.16
N TYR A 48 1.59 6.91 9.48
CA TYR A 48 0.28 6.89 10.12
C TYR A 48 0.25 7.75 11.36
N TYR A 49 -0.90 8.39 11.58
CA TYR A 49 -1.16 9.24 12.75
C TYR A 49 -2.66 9.30 13.03
N ARG A 50 -3.02 9.72 14.24
CA ARG A 50 -4.41 9.99 14.62
C ARG A 50 -4.57 11.46 14.91
N GLU A 51 -5.64 12.08 14.42
CA GLU A 51 -5.88 13.53 14.63
C GLU A 51 -5.99 13.92 16.11
N ASP A 52 -6.42 12.99 16.96
CA ASP A 52 -6.64 13.20 18.39
C ASP A 52 -5.50 12.70 19.28
N GLU A 53 -4.36 12.31 18.70
CA GLU A 53 -3.17 11.88 19.44
C GLU A 53 -1.95 12.71 19.02
N GLN A 54 -1.02 12.91 19.95
CA GLN A 54 0.26 13.52 19.62
C GLN A 54 1.21 12.47 19.05
N GLY A 55 1.68 12.72 17.83
CA GLY A 55 2.76 11.95 17.21
C GLY A 55 2.42 11.48 15.81
N VAL A 56 3.48 11.21 15.05
CA VAL A 56 3.41 10.60 13.73
C VAL A 56 4.34 9.41 13.75
N CYS A 57 3.82 8.26 13.32
CA CYS A 57 4.61 7.07 13.15
C CYS A 57 5.03 6.94 11.68
N ASN A 58 6.28 6.56 11.48
CA ASN A 58 6.86 6.35 10.16
C ASN A 58 7.63 5.02 10.16
N ARG A 59 7.36 4.17 9.17
CA ARG A 59 8.06 2.90 8.96
C ARG A 59 8.55 2.82 7.54
N LYS A 60 9.80 2.40 7.36
CA LYS A 60 10.39 2.10 6.05
C LYS A 60 10.56 0.60 5.91
N ALA A 61 10.42 0.11 4.69
CA ALA A 61 10.65 -1.28 4.34
C ALA A 61 11.05 -1.38 2.87
N ASP A 62 11.95 -2.30 2.57
CA ASP A 62 12.16 -2.71 1.19
C ASP A 62 10.94 -3.52 0.73
N TYR A 63 10.58 -3.41 -0.55
CA TYR A 63 9.45 -4.16 -1.10
C TYR A 63 9.79 -4.87 -2.40
N GLU A 64 9.05 -5.93 -2.69
CA GLU A 64 9.11 -6.65 -3.95
C GLU A 64 7.72 -7.08 -4.39
N LEU A 65 7.43 -6.97 -5.68
CA LEU A 65 6.24 -7.55 -6.30
C LEU A 65 6.58 -8.91 -6.92
N GLN A 66 5.92 -9.96 -6.43
CA GLN A 66 6.08 -11.33 -6.93
C GLN A 66 4.74 -11.91 -7.38
N ASN A 67 4.77 -13.05 -8.08
CA ASN A 67 3.58 -13.82 -8.49
C ASN A 67 2.55 -12.99 -9.27
N CYS A 68 3.03 -12.12 -10.16
CA CYS A 68 2.17 -11.29 -10.99
C CYS A 68 1.51 -12.10 -12.10
N SER A 69 0.18 -12.15 -12.07
CA SER A 69 -0.65 -12.82 -13.07
C SER A 69 -1.71 -11.87 -13.62
N SER A 70 -2.05 -12.04 -14.90
CA SER A 70 -3.21 -11.37 -15.49
C SER A 70 -4.48 -11.92 -14.84
N TYR A 71 -5.25 -11.04 -14.22
CA TYR A 71 -6.55 -11.37 -13.62
C TYR A 71 -7.69 -11.18 -14.64
N ASP A 72 -7.59 -10.16 -15.49
CA ASP A 72 -8.47 -9.87 -16.64
C ASP A 72 -7.68 -9.03 -17.67
N ALA A 73 -8.23 -8.78 -18.85
CA ALA A 73 -7.61 -8.01 -19.94
C ALA A 73 -7.05 -6.63 -19.51
N ASN A 74 -7.57 -6.08 -18.41
CA ASN A 74 -7.18 -4.77 -17.87
C ASN A 74 -6.60 -4.82 -16.44
N PHE A 75 -6.53 -5.99 -15.81
CA PHE A 75 -6.13 -6.10 -14.40
C PHE A 75 -5.02 -7.12 -14.21
N GLN A 76 -3.96 -6.70 -13.53
CA GLN A 76 -2.91 -7.59 -13.03
C GLN A 76 -3.03 -7.74 -11.52
N LYS A 77 -2.87 -8.99 -11.06
CA LYS A 77 -2.81 -9.33 -9.64
C LYS A 77 -1.38 -9.72 -9.31
N CYS A 78 -0.75 -8.98 -8.40
CA CYS A 78 0.57 -9.25 -7.86
C CYS A 78 0.50 -9.45 -6.34
N THR A 79 1.47 -10.16 -5.79
CA THR A 79 1.69 -10.23 -4.34
C THR A 79 2.79 -9.26 -3.95
N LEU A 80 2.49 -8.33 -3.06
CA LEU A 80 3.46 -7.41 -2.46
C LEU A 80 4.08 -8.05 -1.22
N TYR A 81 5.41 -8.17 -1.22
CA TYR A 81 6.20 -8.56 -0.06
C TYR A 81 6.92 -7.33 0.49
N GLN A 82 6.87 -7.12 1.79
CA GLN A 82 7.60 -6.06 2.48
C GLN A 82 8.53 -6.66 3.53
N LYS A 83 9.78 -6.21 3.53
CA LYS A 83 10.78 -6.57 4.53
C LYS A 83 11.11 -5.34 5.35
N VAL A 84 10.67 -5.36 6.61
CA VAL A 84 10.99 -4.29 7.56
C VAL A 84 12.48 -4.37 7.89
N THR A 85 13.17 -3.25 7.70
CA THR A 85 14.58 -3.05 8.07
C THR A 85 14.72 -2.51 9.48
#